data_AF-M0IG68-F1
#
_entry.id   AF-M0IG68-F1
#
_cell.length_a   1.000
_cell.length_b   1.000
_cell.length_c   1.000
_cell.angle_alpha   90.00
_cell.angle_beta   90.00
_cell.angle_gamma   90.00
#
_symmetry.space_group_name_H-M   'P 1'
#
loop_
_entity.id
_entity.type
_entity.pdbx_description
1 polymer ?
#
loop_
_entity_poly.entity_id
_entity_poly.type
_entity_poly.pdbx_seq_one_letter_code
_entity_poly.pdbx_strand_id
1 'polypeptide(L)'
;MVEVGIGRESAVAAELAERGVEVVAIDVHEFPVPDGVRFVRDDVFAREELSNPGPYEDADAIYALNIPVELHRPTAHVARRVGADFLFTTLGYDEPSIPVSREALPGDTLYVADGNPRSQE
;
A
#
# COMPACT_ATOMS: atom_id res chain seq x y z
N MET A 1 0.74 -0.44 9.58
CA MET A 1 0.56 -0.71 8.13
C MET A 1 0.01 0.52 7.44
N VAL A 2 0.29 0.70 6.16
CA VAL A 2 -0.20 1.84 5.36
C VAL A 2 -0.97 1.35 4.14
N GLU A 3 -2.18 1.86 3.93
CA GLU A 3 -2.96 1.62 2.71
C GLU A 3 -2.84 2.81 1.75
N VAL A 4 -2.45 2.57 0.50
CA VAL A 4 -2.40 3.59 -0.56
C VAL A 4 -3.63 3.45 -1.46
N GLY A 5 -4.41 4.52 -1.57
CA GLY A 5 -5.62 4.55 -2.39
C GLY A 5 -6.80 3.86 -1.73
N ILE A 6 -7.07 4.14 -0.45
CA ILE A 6 -8.18 3.52 0.31
C ILE A 6 -9.53 3.63 -0.41
N GLY A 7 -9.77 4.74 -1.12
CA GLY A 7 -10.98 4.95 -1.90
C GLY A 7 -12.26 4.62 -1.12
N ARG A 8 -13.12 3.82 -1.74
CA ARG A 8 -14.39 3.33 -1.14
C ARG A 8 -14.32 1.89 -0.63
N GLU A 9 -13.22 1.19 -0.87
CA GLU A 9 -13.05 -0.24 -0.59
C GLU A 9 -12.19 -0.45 0.65
N SER A 10 -12.68 0.04 1.81
CA SER A 10 -11.91 0.05 3.07
C SER A 10 -12.03 -1.23 3.89
N ALA A 11 -12.46 -2.35 3.28
CA ALA A 11 -12.75 -3.59 4.01
C ALA A 11 -11.49 -4.23 4.60
N VAL A 12 -10.35 -4.15 3.88
CA VAL A 12 -9.06 -4.68 4.37
C VAL A 12 -8.55 -3.85 5.54
N ALA A 13 -8.57 -2.51 5.43
CA ALA A 13 -8.21 -1.63 6.54
C ALA A 13 -9.08 -1.86 7.78
N ALA A 14 -10.40 -2.05 7.60
CA ALA A 14 -11.32 -2.32 8.71
C ALA A 14 -10.93 -3.61 9.45
N GLU A 15 -10.79 -4.72 8.72
CA GLU A 15 -10.45 -6.03 9.29
C GLU A 15 -9.06 -6.03 9.96
N LEU A 16 -8.08 -5.32 9.40
CA LEU A 16 -6.78 -5.12 10.05
C LEU A 16 -6.92 -4.34 11.37
N ALA A 17 -7.67 -3.25 11.38
CA ALA A 17 -7.92 -2.46 12.59
C ALA A 17 -8.68 -3.26 13.67
N GLU A 18 -9.67 -4.06 13.29
CA GLU A 18 -10.40 -4.96 14.19
C GLU A 18 -9.49 -6.01 14.84
N ARG A 19 -8.41 -6.40 14.16
CA ARG A 19 -7.36 -7.30 14.69
C ARG A 19 -6.32 -6.59 15.53
N GLY A 20 -6.47 -5.28 15.76
CA GLY A 20 -5.56 -4.46 16.56
C GLY A 20 -4.32 -3.99 15.81
N VAL A 21 -4.31 -4.05 14.47
CA VAL A 21 -3.23 -3.49 13.66
C VAL A 21 -3.45 -2.00 13.49
N GLU A 22 -2.40 -1.19 13.70
CA GLU A 22 -2.45 0.23 13.38
C GLU A 22 -2.42 0.42 11.86
N VAL A 23 -3.51 0.98 11.31
CA VAL A 23 -3.65 1.24 9.87
C VAL A 23 -3.73 2.73 9.60
N VAL A 24 -2.85 3.21 8.73
CA VAL A 24 -2.91 4.55 8.15
C VAL A 24 -3.41 4.43 6.71
N ALA A 25 -4.60 4.92 6.44
CA ALA A 25 -5.19 4.97 5.11
C ALA A 25 -4.84 6.29 4.42
N ILE A 26 -4.37 6.21 3.17
CA ILE A 26 -3.92 7.35 2.39
C ILE A 26 -4.69 7.44 1.09
N ASP A 27 -5.09 8.65 0.73
CA ASP A 27 -5.63 8.96 -0.59
C ASP A 27 -5.46 10.46 -0.91
N VAL A 28 -5.47 10.81 -2.19
CA VAL A 28 -5.43 12.21 -2.64
C VAL A 28 -6.78 12.91 -2.45
N HIS A 29 -7.86 12.13 -2.33
CA HIS A 29 -9.22 12.56 -2.05
C HIS A 29 -9.66 12.16 -0.64
N GLU A 30 -10.56 12.92 -0.03
CA GLU A 30 -11.07 12.59 1.31
C GLU A 30 -12.16 11.51 1.23
N PHE A 31 -12.01 10.46 2.04
CA PHE A 31 -12.97 9.38 2.18
C PHE A 31 -13.27 9.11 3.67
N PRO A 32 -14.50 8.69 4.01
CA PRO A 32 -14.77 8.16 5.33
C PRO A 32 -13.97 6.88 5.54
N VAL A 33 -13.32 6.74 6.70
CA VAL A 33 -12.58 5.53 7.07
C VAL A 33 -13.24 4.81 8.26
N PRO A 34 -13.06 3.49 8.38
CA PRO A 34 -13.53 2.72 9.53
C PRO A 34 -12.96 3.21 10.86
N ASP A 35 -13.63 2.90 11.96
CA ASP A 35 -13.10 3.13 13.31
C ASP A 35 -11.76 2.38 13.49
N GLY A 36 -10.80 3.03 14.14
CA GLY A 36 -9.45 2.47 14.33
C GLY A 36 -8.51 2.68 13.14
N VAL A 37 -8.99 3.19 12.01
CA VAL A 37 -8.17 3.55 10.85
C VAL A 37 -7.90 5.06 10.86
N ARG A 38 -6.64 5.46 10.72
CA ARG A 38 -6.27 6.87 10.60
C ARG A 38 -6.23 7.28 9.13
N PHE A 39 -7.03 8.27 8.74
CA PHE A 39 -6.96 8.83 7.39
C PHE A 39 -5.91 9.95 7.29
N VAL A 40 -5.10 9.94 6.23
CA VAL A 40 -4.17 11.01 5.88
C VAL A 40 -4.30 11.32 4.40
N ARG A 41 -4.59 12.57 4.06
CA ARG A 41 -4.56 13.02 2.67
C ARG A 41 -3.11 13.19 2.19
N ASP A 42 -2.66 12.33 1.30
CA ASP A 42 -1.30 12.39 0.75
C ASP A 42 -1.23 11.87 -0.69
N ASP A 43 -0.21 12.31 -1.42
CA ASP A 43 0.07 11.87 -2.79
C ASP A 43 1.41 11.13 -2.83
N VAL A 44 1.36 9.83 -3.13
CA VAL A 44 2.55 8.98 -3.20
C VAL A 44 3.51 9.39 -4.33
N PHE A 45 3.01 9.97 -5.43
CA PHE A 45 3.87 10.52 -6.48
C PHE A 45 4.69 11.68 -5.94
N ALA A 46 4.04 12.63 -5.26
CA ALA A 46 4.74 13.75 -4.64
C ALA A 46 5.69 13.25 -3.53
N ARG A 47 5.30 12.21 -2.80
CA ARG A 47 6.10 11.62 -1.72
C ARG A 47 7.41 11.00 -2.21
N GLU A 48 7.42 10.41 -3.41
CA GLU A 48 8.63 9.84 -4.02
C GLU A 48 9.79 10.85 -4.03
N GLU A 49 9.50 12.13 -4.33
CA GLU A 49 10.50 13.20 -4.45
C GLU A 49 10.91 13.83 -3.12
N LEU A 50 10.11 13.68 -2.06
CA LEU A 50 10.35 14.35 -0.77
C LEU A 50 11.24 13.50 0.13
N SER A 51 12.18 14.13 0.86
CA SER A 51 13.02 13.42 1.83
C SER A 51 12.25 12.94 3.08
N ASN A 52 11.16 13.62 3.44
CA ASN A 52 10.31 13.25 4.56
C ASN A 52 9.34 12.11 4.18
N PRO A 53 9.42 10.93 4.83
CA PRO A 53 8.52 9.81 4.57
C PRO A 53 7.07 10.08 4.97
N GLY A 54 6.80 11.03 5.86
CA GLY A 54 5.43 11.41 6.23
C GLY A 54 4.62 10.24 6.79
N PRO A 55 3.41 9.95 6.28
CA PRO A 55 2.55 8.89 6.82
C PRO A 55 3.08 7.47 6.57
N TYR A 56 4.16 7.32 5.79
CA TYR A 56 4.85 6.06 5.53
C TYR A 56 5.97 5.76 6.53
N GLU A 57 6.24 6.68 7.45
CA GLU A 57 7.21 6.49 8.53
C GLU A 57 6.85 5.26 9.38
N ASP A 58 7.85 4.44 9.69
CA ASP A 58 7.74 3.22 10.50
C ASP A 58 6.73 2.17 9.98
N ALA A 59 6.32 2.24 8.71
CA ALA A 59 5.46 1.24 8.12
C ALA A 59 6.18 -0.11 8.01
N ASP A 60 5.62 -1.18 8.57
CA ASP A 60 6.11 -2.54 8.30
C ASP A 60 5.79 -2.99 6.87
N ALA A 61 4.60 -2.60 6.41
CA ALA A 61 4.11 -2.89 5.07
C ALA A 61 3.23 -1.75 4.56
N ILE A 62 3.36 -1.49 3.26
CA ILE A 62 2.50 -0.65 2.45
C ILE A 62 1.69 -1.58 1.56
N TYR A 63 0.37 -1.42 1.54
CA TYR A 63 -0.48 -2.17 0.65
C TYR A 63 -1.44 -1.31 -0.15
N ALA A 64 -1.91 -1.82 -1.28
CA ALA A 64 -2.88 -1.13 -2.12
C ALA A 64 -3.78 -2.12 -2.85
N LEU A 65 -5.07 -1.77 -2.97
CA LEU A 65 -6.05 -2.58 -3.68
C LEU A 65 -6.33 -1.96 -5.04
N ASN A 66 -6.32 -2.77 -6.10
CA ASN A 66 -6.61 -2.34 -7.47
C ASN A 66 -5.79 -1.11 -7.92
N ILE A 67 -4.52 -1.04 -7.50
CA ILE A 67 -3.67 0.13 -7.75
C ILE A 67 -3.34 0.22 -9.25
N PRO A 68 -3.41 1.42 -9.86
CA PRO A 68 -3.07 1.62 -11.27
C PRO A 68 -1.55 1.54 -11.50
N VAL A 69 -1.17 1.16 -12.72
CA VAL A 69 0.21 0.78 -13.07
C VAL A 69 1.23 1.89 -12.89
N GLU A 70 0.80 3.14 -13.08
CA GLU A 70 1.61 4.34 -12.88
C GLU A 70 2.01 4.55 -11.41
N LEU A 71 1.24 4.01 -10.46
CA LEU A 71 1.50 4.14 -9.03
C LEU A 71 2.37 3.01 -8.45
N HIS A 72 2.62 1.93 -9.19
CA HIS A 72 3.46 0.83 -8.70
C HIS A 72 4.88 1.30 -8.37
N ARG A 73 5.53 1.99 -9.31
CA ARG A 73 6.91 2.45 -9.16
C ARG A 73 7.09 3.47 -8.02
N PRO A 74 6.32 4.56 -7.93
CA PRO A 74 6.47 5.53 -6.84
C PRO A 74 6.20 4.87 -5.48
N THR A 75 5.17 4.02 -5.38
CA THR A 75 4.86 3.32 -4.12
C THR A 75 5.98 2.35 -3.72
N ALA A 76 6.51 1.57 -4.66
CA ALA A 76 7.65 0.70 -4.41
C ALA A 76 8.92 1.47 -4.03
N HIS A 77 9.12 2.67 -4.58
CA HIS A 77 10.25 3.53 -4.20
C HIS A 77 10.10 4.02 -2.75
N VAL A 78 8.92 4.51 -2.38
CA VAL A 78 8.62 4.93 -1.01
C VAL A 78 8.79 3.76 -0.03
N ALA A 79 8.22 2.59 -0.33
CA ALA A 79 8.34 1.39 0.48
C ALA A 79 9.80 1.02 0.78
N ARG A 80 10.64 0.95 -0.26
CA ARG A 80 12.07 0.66 -0.12
C ARG A 80 12.80 1.69 0.73
N ARG A 81 12.43 2.97 0.63
CA ARG A 81 13.06 4.05 1.41
C ARG A 81 12.77 3.94 2.91
N VAL A 82 11.59 3.45 3.28
CA VAL A 82 11.20 3.26 4.68
C VAL A 82 11.46 1.84 5.18
N GLY A 83 11.91 0.92 4.31
CA GLY A 83 12.16 -0.47 4.66
C GLY A 83 10.88 -1.31 4.83
N ALA A 84 9.77 -0.86 4.24
CA ALA A 84 8.48 -1.54 4.27
C ALA A 84 8.34 -2.51 3.10
N ASP A 85 7.61 -3.60 3.32
CA ASP A 85 7.14 -4.44 2.21
C ASP A 85 6.10 -3.68 1.38
N PHE A 86 6.03 -3.96 0.08
CA PHE A 86 4.97 -3.42 -0.77
C PHE A 86 4.16 -4.55 -1.39
N LEU A 87 2.87 -4.61 -1.04
CA LEU A 87 1.94 -5.64 -1.49
C LEU A 87 0.76 -4.99 -2.20
N PHE A 88 0.34 -5.50 -3.35
CA PHE A 88 -0.78 -4.89 -4.07
C PHE A 88 -1.56 -5.86 -4.92
N THR A 89 -2.81 -5.51 -5.21
CA THR A 89 -3.58 -6.11 -6.31
C THR A 89 -3.71 -5.10 -7.45
N THR A 90 -3.88 -5.60 -8.67
CA THR A 90 -4.10 -4.75 -9.85
C THR A 90 -5.52 -4.92 -10.35
N LEU A 91 -5.99 -3.99 -11.18
CA LEU A 91 -7.27 -4.15 -11.89
C LEU A 91 -7.29 -5.35 -12.88
N GLY A 92 -6.18 -6.10 -13.01
CA GLY A 92 -6.08 -7.30 -13.83
C GLY A 92 -5.88 -7.07 -15.33
N TYR A 93 -5.91 -5.82 -15.80
CA TYR A 93 -5.72 -5.49 -17.22
C TYR A 93 -4.25 -5.31 -17.61
N ASP A 94 -3.44 -4.78 -16.69
CA ASP A 94 -2.04 -4.47 -16.90
C ASP A 94 -1.13 -5.38 -16.07
N GLU A 95 0.00 -5.79 -16.65
CA GLU A 95 1.05 -6.47 -15.90
C GLU A 95 1.74 -5.48 -14.93
N PRO A 96 2.21 -5.96 -13.76
CA PRO A 96 3.02 -5.16 -12.86
C PRO A 96 4.21 -4.52 -13.58
N SER A 97 4.37 -3.20 -13.40
CA SER A 97 5.45 -2.40 -14.00
C SER A 97 6.77 -2.46 -13.22
N ILE A 98 6.82 -3.25 -12.16
CA ILE A 98 7.98 -3.48 -11.29
C ILE A 98 8.19 -4.98 -11.10
N PRO A 99 9.41 -5.43 -10.73
CA PRO A 99 9.65 -6.82 -10.35
C PRO A 99 8.80 -7.21 -9.12
N VAL A 100 8.15 -8.37 -9.21
CA VAL A 100 7.25 -8.88 -8.17
C VAL A 100 7.31 -10.40 -8.07
N SER A 101 7.10 -10.91 -6.86
CA SER A 101 6.60 -12.25 -6.63
C SER A 101 5.06 -12.24 -6.65
N ARG A 102 4.45 -13.43 -6.85
CA ARG A 102 2.99 -13.58 -7.00
C ARG A 102 2.49 -14.62 -6.00
N GLU A 103 1.43 -14.27 -5.29
CA GLU A 103 0.70 -15.16 -4.41
C GLU A 103 -0.77 -15.22 -4.83
N ALA A 104 -1.33 -16.43 -4.91
CA ALA A 104 -2.72 -16.63 -5.29
C ALA A 104 -3.65 -16.30 -4.10
N LEU A 105 -4.63 -15.43 -4.33
CA LEU A 105 -5.73 -15.18 -3.40
C LEU A 105 -7.03 -15.81 -3.92
N PRO A 106 -8.01 -16.08 -3.05
CA PRO A 106 -9.35 -16.44 -3.50
C PRO A 106 -9.97 -15.32 -4.35
N GLY A 107 -9.93 -15.47 -5.67
CA GLY A 107 -10.53 -14.54 -6.62
C GLY A 107 -9.62 -13.42 -7.12
N ASP A 108 -8.35 -13.36 -6.69
CA ASP A 108 -7.39 -12.35 -7.14
C ASP A 108 -5.94 -12.84 -7.04
N THR A 109 -4.96 -12.01 -7.41
CA THR A 109 -3.52 -12.25 -7.24
C THR A 109 -2.92 -11.13 -6.40
N LEU A 110 -2.26 -11.51 -5.32
CA LEU A 110 -1.41 -10.60 -4.55
C LEU A 110 -0.04 -10.53 -5.20
N TYR A 111 0.39 -9.31 -5.52
CA TYR A 111 1.74 -9.03 -5.99
C TYR A 111 2.55 -8.48 -4.83
N VAL A 112 3.75 -9.02 -4.61
CA VAL A 112 4.70 -8.51 -3.62
C VAL A 112 5.90 -7.96 -4.35
N ALA A 113 6.23 -6.68 -4.15
CA ALA A 113 7.34 -6.04 -4.83
C ALA A 113 8.68 -6.58 -4.36
N ASP A 114 9.52 -6.98 -5.31
CA ASP A 114 10.84 -7.52 -4.99
C ASP A 114 11.77 -6.42 -4.46
N GLY A 115 12.58 -6.75 -3.45
CA GLY A 115 13.68 -5.88 -3.01
C GLY A 115 13.47 -5.14 -1.69
N ASN A 116 12.61 -5.65 -0.80
CA ASN A 116 12.69 -5.33 0.63
C ASN A 116 13.33 -6.52 1.38
N PRO A 117 14.30 -6.29 2.30
CA PRO A 117 15.04 -7.39 2.95
C PRO A 117 14.23 -8.21 3.96
N ARG A 118 12.94 -7.90 4.22
CA ARG A 118 12.13 -8.59 5.23
C ARG A 118 11.35 -9.80 4.73
N SER A 119 11.24 -10.03 3.42
CA SER A 119 10.41 -11.12 2.87
C SER A 119 11.01 -12.54 3.01
N GLN A 120 11.93 -12.76 3.96
CA GLN A 120 12.53 -14.05 4.29
C GLN A 120 12.51 -14.29 5.79
N GLU A 121 11.32 -14.52 6.37
CA GLU A 121 11.16 -15.13 7.69
C GLU A 121 10.29 -16.39 7.60
#